data_AF-A0AAV6TZZ2-F1
#
_entry.id   AF-A0AAV6TZZ2-F1
#
_cell.length_a   1.000
_cell.length_b   1.000
_cell.length_c   1.000
_cell.angle_alpha   90.00
_cell.angle_beta   90.00
_cell.angle_gamma   90.00
#
_symmetry.space_group_name_H-M   'P 1'
#
loop_
_entity.id
_entity.type
_entity.pdbx_description
1 polymer ?
#
loop_
_entity_poly.entity_id
_entity_poly.type
_entity_poly.pdbx_seq_one_letter_code
_entity_poly.pdbx_strand_id
1 'polypeptide(L)'
;MTQPKVWYPDLLQCSAKIKKKFQNNFKNYDDEAVGKLCFEILNKTGKIAVRGDVDGLKSLNWFVGYISSVKEEFYDYFGKSNNYTHIRSVLALICKHNKADFLDYLFSEESKLLWNVMVHLQIVSPSLEDEEHHNAVYYAVRSNNVQLLDILIHKWPGDRFGNNKEELEEMLSSAYEN
;
A
#
# COMPACT_ATOMS: atom_id res chain seq x y z
N MET A 1 -36.48 2.81 12.66
CA MET A 1 -36.04 2.54 11.28
C MET A 1 -34.61 2.02 11.35
N THR A 2 -34.39 0.73 11.08
CA THR A 2 -33.03 0.16 10.96
C THR A 2 -32.42 0.68 9.67
N GLN A 3 -31.27 1.37 9.75
CA GLN A 3 -30.51 1.73 8.55
C GLN A 3 -30.23 0.47 7.72
N PRO A 4 -30.36 0.53 6.38
CA PRO A 4 -30.08 -0.61 5.53
C PRO A 4 -28.62 -1.06 5.76
N LYS A 5 -28.43 -2.36 6.00
CA LYS A 5 -27.12 -2.96 6.22
C LYS A 5 -26.25 -2.73 4.99
N VAL A 6 -25.22 -1.89 5.11
CA VAL A 6 -24.24 -1.62 4.05
C VAL A 6 -23.59 -2.95 3.64
N TRP A 7 -23.59 -3.25 2.34
CA TRP A 7 -22.97 -4.45 1.80
C TRP A 7 -21.51 -4.19 1.48
N TYR A 8 -20.56 -4.86 2.13
CA TYR A 8 -19.14 -4.77 1.77
C TYR A 8 -18.75 -5.89 0.78
N PRO A 9 -18.02 -5.58 -0.31
CA PRO A 9 -17.50 -6.60 -1.21
C PRO A 9 -16.37 -7.41 -0.56
N ASP A 10 -16.13 -8.61 -1.07
CA ASP A 10 -14.81 -9.24 -0.88
C ASP A 10 -13.79 -8.49 -1.75
N LEU A 11 -12.99 -7.65 -1.10
CA LEU A 11 -12.05 -6.75 -1.77
C LEU A 11 -10.90 -7.46 -2.49
N LEU A 12 -10.66 -8.74 -2.20
CA LEU A 12 -9.63 -9.54 -2.88
C LEU A 12 -10.18 -10.29 -4.10
N GLN A 13 -11.49 -10.21 -4.35
CA GLN A 13 -12.13 -10.79 -5.53
C GLN A 13 -12.71 -9.70 -6.42
N CYS A 14 -11.96 -9.24 -7.42
CA CYS A 14 -12.38 -8.14 -8.28
C CYS A 14 -12.98 -8.61 -9.63
N SER A 15 -13.92 -9.56 -9.57
CA SER A 15 -14.65 -9.99 -10.78
C SER A 15 -15.55 -8.87 -11.32
N ALA A 16 -15.88 -8.90 -12.62
CA ALA A 16 -16.77 -7.91 -13.24
C ALA A 16 -18.13 -7.80 -12.52
N LYS A 17 -18.65 -8.92 -12.01
CA LYS A 17 -19.89 -8.98 -11.22
C LYS A 17 -19.74 -8.21 -9.89
N ILE A 18 -18.63 -8.40 -9.18
CA ILE A 18 -18.36 -7.73 -7.91
C ILE A 18 -18.14 -6.24 -8.14
N LYS A 19 -17.35 -5.87 -9.16
CA LYS A 19 -17.14 -4.48 -9.57
C LYS A 19 -18.47 -3.77 -9.82
N LYS A 20 -19.32 -4.29 -10.70
CA LYS A 20 -20.64 -3.70 -11.01
C LYS A 20 -21.52 -3.58 -9.76
N LYS A 21 -21.54 -4.60 -8.91
CA LYS A 21 -22.32 -4.56 -7.66
C LYS A 21 -21.79 -3.49 -6.71
N PHE A 22 -20.48 -3.37 -6.56
CA PHE A 22 -19.86 -2.32 -5.75
C PHE A 22 -20.21 -0.93 -6.27
N GLN A 23 -20.06 -0.68 -7.57
CA GLN A 23 -20.39 0.62 -8.16
C GLN A 23 -21.84 1.05 -7.91
N ASN A 24 -22.78 0.10 -8.01
CA ASN A 24 -24.21 0.35 -7.76
C ASN A 24 -24.50 0.66 -6.28
N ASN A 25 -23.82 0.00 -5.35
CA ASN A 25 -24.07 0.17 -3.91
C ASN A 25 -23.31 1.35 -3.31
N PHE A 26 -22.10 1.63 -3.79
CA PHE A 26 -21.20 2.64 -3.23
C PHE A 26 -21.80 4.04 -3.21
N LYS A 27 -22.67 4.37 -4.18
CA LYS A 27 -23.39 5.65 -4.23
C LYS A 27 -24.24 5.92 -2.98
N ASN A 28 -24.64 4.87 -2.27
CA ASN A 28 -25.47 4.96 -1.07
C ASN A 28 -24.64 4.91 0.23
N TYR A 29 -23.30 4.94 0.14
CA TYR A 29 -22.45 4.89 1.33
C TYR A 29 -22.37 6.29 1.94
N ASP A 30 -22.65 6.35 3.23
CA ASP A 30 -22.35 7.51 4.06
C ASP A 30 -20.84 7.54 4.40
N ASP A 31 -20.44 8.63 5.06
CA ASP A 31 -19.04 8.87 5.37
C ASP A 31 -18.43 7.83 6.31
N GLU A 32 -19.23 7.31 7.24
CA GLU A 32 -18.82 6.25 8.16
C GLU A 32 -18.54 4.95 7.38
N ALA A 33 -19.43 4.60 6.45
CA ALA A 33 -19.29 3.40 5.62
C ALA A 33 -18.06 3.48 4.71
N VAL A 34 -17.78 4.66 4.13
CA VAL A 34 -16.58 4.91 3.33
C VAL A 34 -15.33 4.81 4.19
N GLY A 35 -15.31 5.42 5.38
CA GLY A 35 -14.18 5.32 6.32
C GLY A 35 -13.85 3.87 6.70
N LYS A 36 -14.87 3.05 7.01
CA LYS A 36 -14.71 1.61 7.28
C LYS A 36 -14.15 0.85 6.08
N LEU A 37 -14.59 1.20 4.86
CA LEU A 37 -14.08 0.59 3.64
C LEU A 37 -12.60 0.92 3.41
N CYS A 38 -12.23 2.20 3.56
CA CYS A 38 -10.85 2.67 3.42
C CYS A 38 -9.92 1.96 4.42
N PHE A 39 -10.35 1.83 5.69
CA PHE A 39 -9.63 1.07 6.70
C PHE A 39 -9.41 -0.39 6.29
N GLU A 40 -10.45 -1.06 5.80
CA GLU A 40 -10.35 -2.48 5.42
C GLU A 40 -9.47 -2.68 4.17
N ILE A 41 -9.47 -1.74 3.21
CA ILE A 41 -8.53 -1.74 2.08
C ILE A 41 -7.09 -1.74 2.61
N LEU A 42 -6.75 -0.81 3.51
CA LEU A 42 -5.41 -0.69 4.06
C LEU A 42 -4.99 -1.93 4.87
N ASN A 43 -5.87 -2.43 5.73
CA ASN A 43 -5.64 -3.66 6.49
C ASN A 43 -5.38 -4.87 5.58
N LYS A 44 -6.14 -4.99 4.48
CA LYS A 44 -5.92 -6.03 3.49
C LYS A 44 -4.60 -5.86 2.75
N THR A 45 -4.20 -4.63 2.42
CA THR A 45 -2.89 -4.35 1.80
C THR A 45 -1.75 -4.97 2.61
N GLY A 46 -1.71 -4.73 3.93
CA GLY A 46 -0.66 -5.33 4.78
C GLY A 46 -0.66 -6.87 4.73
N LYS A 47 -1.84 -7.49 4.76
CA LYS A 47 -1.98 -8.96 4.69
C LYS A 47 -1.54 -9.54 3.35
N ILE A 48 -1.87 -8.90 2.24
CA ILE A 48 -1.47 -9.37 0.91
C ILE A 48 0.01 -9.09 0.63
N ALA A 49 0.59 -8.04 1.23
CA ALA A 49 2.01 -7.73 1.14
C ALA A 49 2.86 -8.87 1.74
N VAL A 50 2.48 -9.41 2.90
CA VAL A 50 3.15 -10.59 3.49
C VAL A 50 3.05 -11.82 2.58
N ARG A 51 1.92 -11.99 1.90
CA ARG A 51 1.67 -13.14 1.00
C ARG A 51 2.32 -12.97 -0.38
N GLY A 52 2.62 -11.75 -0.80
CA GLY A 52 3.01 -11.43 -2.17
C GLY A 52 1.86 -11.54 -3.17
N ASP A 53 0.61 -11.31 -2.74
CA ASP A 53 -0.58 -11.47 -3.59
C ASP A 53 -0.80 -10.24 -4.49
N VAL A 54 -0.18 -10.28 -5.67
CA VAL A 54 -0.23 -9.22 -6.69
C VAL A 54 -1.65 -9.02 -7.25
N ASP A 55 -2.44 -10.09 -7.39
CA ASP A 55 -3.81 -9.98 -7.91
C ASP A 55 -4.77 -9.38 -6.88
N GLY A 56 -4.55 -9.68 -5.60
CA GLY A 56 -5.15 -8.94 -4.50
C GLY A 56 -4.79 -7.45 -4.55
N LEU A 57 -3.53 -7.11 -4.84
CA LEU A 57 -3.10 -5.72 -4.93
C LEU A 57 -3.77 -4.97 -6.09
N LYS A 58 -3.83 -5.59 -7.28
CA LYS A 58 -4.62 -5.10 -8.43
C LYS A 58 -6.08 -4.86 -8.06
N SER A 59 -6.65 -5.79 -7.30
CA SER A 59 -8.04 -5.71 -6.84
C SER A 59 -8.27 -4.51 -5.92
N LEU A 60 -7.42 -4.33 -4.91
CA LEU A 60 -7.47 -3.19 -3.98
C LEU A 60 -7.28 -1.86 -4.71
N ASN A 61 -6.30 -1.78 -5.61
CA ASN A 61 -6.04 -0.56 -6.39
C ASN A 61 -7.24 -0.17 -7.26
N TRP A 62 -7.97 -1.15 -7.82
CA TRP A 62 -9.22 -0.86 -8.53
C TRP A 62 -10.29 -0.23 -7.63
N PHE A 63 -10.45 -0.73 -6.39
CA PHE A 63 -11.41 -0.15 -5.45
C PHE A 63 -11.01 1.27 -5.05
N VAL A 64 -9.72 1.52 -4.77
CA VAL A 64 -9.21 2.88 -4.50
C VAL A 64 -9.51 3.81 -5.68
N GLY A 65 -9.22 3.39 -6.90
CA GLY A 65 -9.47 4.18 -8.10
C GLY A 65 -10.95 4.48 -8.32
N TYR A 66 -11.85 3.55 -8.00
CA TYR A 66 -13.28 3.83 -8.07
C TYR A 66 -13.71 4.82 -6.98
N ILE A 67 -13.25 4.66 -5.74
CA ILE A 67 -13.55 5.57 -4.63
C ILE A 67 -13.11 6.99 -5.00
N SER A 68 -11.87 7.16 -5.48
CA SER A 68 -11.33 8.47 -5.87
C SER A 68 -12.09 9.10 -7.04
N SER A 69 -12.69 8.29 -7.92
CA SER A 69 -13.52 8.81 -9.02
C SER A 69 -14.90 9.33 -8.60
N VAL A 70 -15.35 8.96 -7.40
CA VAL A 70 -16.69 9.30 -6.89
C VAL A 70 -16.64 10.28 -5.72
N LYS A 71 -15.58 10.26 -4.91
CA LYS A 71 -15.40 11.09 -3.72
C LYS A 71 -14.14 11.94 -3.88
N GLU A 72 -14.31 13.27 -3.96
CA GLU A 72 -13.19 14.20 -4.14
C GLU A 72 -12.25 14.20 -2.92
N GLU A 73 -12.81 14.14 -1.70
CA GLU A 73 -12.08 14.12 -0.43
C GLU A 73 -11.63 12.70 -0.03
N PHE A 74 -11.39 11.79 -0.98
CA PHE A 74 -11.15 10.38 -0.65
C PHE A 74 -9.94 10.16 0.28
N TYR A 75 -8.89 10.99 0.15
CA TYR A 75 -7.70 10.93 1.02
C TYR A 75 -8.04 11.11 2.50
N ASP A 76 -9.00 12.00 2.82
CA ASP A 76 -9.40 12.27 4.20
C ASP A 76 -10.04 11.03 4.84
N TYR A 77 -10.77 10.22 4.07
CA TYR A 77 -11.33 8.96 4.58
C TYR A 77 -10.24 7.94 4.90
N PHE A 78 -9.14 7.93 4.15
CA PHE A 78 -7.96 7.14 4.49
C PHE A 78 -7.22 7.75 5.69
N GLY A 79 -7.20 9.06 5.89
CA GLY A 79 -6.56 9.71 7.03
C GLY A 79 -7.31 9.55 8.37
N LYS A 80 -8.62 9.32 8.36
CA LYS A 80 -9.49 9.28 9.56
C LYS A 80 -9.21 8.15 10.55
N SER A 81 -8.48 7.11 10.15
CA SER A 81 -8.15 6.00 11.07
C SER A 81 -6.75 6.17 11.64
N ASN A 82 -6.65 6.31 12.97
CA ASN A 82 -5.36 6.51 13.64
C ASN A 82 -4.60 5.20 13.93
N ASN A 83 -5.11 4.03 13.52
CA ASN A 83 -4.62 2.71 13.94
C ASN A 83 -3.96 1.91 12.80
N TYR A 84 -3.07 2.54 12.05
CA TYR A 84 -2.30 1.92 10.97
C TYR A 84 -0.98 1.30 11.40
N THR A 85 -0.83 0.96 12.68
CA THR A 85 0.43 0.42 13.25
C THR A 85 0.96 -0.78 12.45
N HIS A 86 0.08 -1.67 12.03
CA HIS A 86 0.40 -2.89 11.26
C HIS A 86 0.78 -2.65 9.78
N ILE A 87 0.56 -1.46 9.24
CA ILE A 87 0.98 -1.08 7.87
C ILE A 87 1.98 0.07 7.88
N ARG A 88 2.40 0.55 9.06
CA ARG A 88 3.22 1.74 9.18
C ARG A 88 4.54 1.59 8.42
N SER A 89 5.02 0.38 8.17
CA SER A 89 6.20 0.10 7.36
C SER A 89 5.92 -0.95 6.26
N VAL A 90 4.89 -0.72 5.42
CA VAL A 90 4.52 -1.65 4.32
C VAL A 90 5.74 -2.09 3.50
N LEU A 91 6.66 -1.18 3.17
CA LEU A 91 7.86 -1.51 2.40
C LEU A 91 8.80 -2.45 3.15
N ALA A 92 8.99 -2.25 4.46
CA ALA A 92 9.77 -3.15 5.30
C ALA A 92 9.14 -4.54 5.33
N LEU A 93 7.81 -4.64 5.49
CA LEU A 93 7.08 -5.92 5.42
C LEU A 93 7.30 -6.66 4.09
N ILE A 94 7.15 -5.96 2.96
CA ILE A 94 7.35 -6.52 1.62
C ILE A 94 8.77 -7.07 1.46
N CYS A 95 9.78 -6.30 1.88
CA CYS A 95 11.19 -6.68 1.76
C CYS A 95 11.57 -7.80 2.72
N LYS A 96 11.11 -7.75 3.98
CA LYS A 96 11.28 -8.80 4.99
C LYS A 96 10.78 -10.15 4.52
N HIS A 97 9.65 -10.17 3.81
CA HIS A 97 9.05 -11.39 3.26
C HIS A 97 9.50 -11.72 1.83
N ASN A 98 10.51 -11.03 1.32
CA ASN A 98 11.13 -11.24 0.02
C ASN A 98 10.15 -11.17 -1.17
N LYS A 99 9.28 -10.15 -1.24
CA LYS A 99 8.20 -10.05 -2.23
C LYS A 99 8.51 -9.10 -3.39
N ALA A 100 9.52 -9.43 -4.18
CA ALA A 100 9.98 -8.60 -5.31
C ALA A 100 8.88 -8.25 -6.31
N ASP A 101 8.14 -9.23 -6.83
CA ASP A 101 7.07 -8.98 -7.83
C ASP A 101 5.93 -8.11 -7.27
N PHE A 102 5.66 -8.23 -5.98
CA PHE A 102 4.68 -7.38 -5.30
C PHE A 102 5.17 -5.95 -5.19
N LEU A 103 6.44 -5.75 -4.81
CA LEU A 103 7.07 -4.44 -4.77
C LEU A 103 7.10 -3.80 -6.16
N ASP A 104 7.45 -4.58 -7.18
CA ASP A 104 7.53 -4.12 -8.57
C ASP A 104 6.18 -3.60 -9.06
N TYR A 105 5.12 -4.39 -8.83
CA TYR A 105 3.77 -3.94 -9.17
C TYR A 105 3.33 -2.73 -8.33
N LEU A 106 3.66 -2.67 -7.04
CA LEU A 106 3.32 -1.53 -6.19
C LEU A 106 3.96 -0.22 -6.71
N PHE A 107 5.16 -0.29 -7.26
CA PHE A 107 5.89 0.85 -7.83
C PHE A 107 5.51 1.17 -9.28
N SER A 108 4.75 0.30 -9.94
CA SER A 108 4.28 0.51 -11.31
C SER A 108 3.24 1.65 -11.40
N GLU A 109 3.12 2.25 -12.59
CA GLU A 109 2.10 3.28 -12.86
C GLU A 109 0.68 2.74 -12.66
N GLU A 110 0.46 1.44 -12.85
CA GLU A 110 -0.81 0.77 -12.61
C GLU A 110 -1.25 0.86 -11.14
N SER A 111 -0.32 0.91 -10.17
CA SER A 111 -0.62 0.98 -8.73
C SER A 111 -0.49 2.40 -8.14
N LYS A 112 -0.32 3.42 -8.99
CA LYS A 112 -0.01 4.81 -8.59
C LYS A 112 -1.01 5.43 -7.62
N LEU A 113 -2.31 5.13 -7.76
CA LEU A 113 -3.33 5.70 -6.87
C LEU A 113 -3.20 5.14 -5.46
N LEU A 114 -3.05 3.82 -5.32
CA LEU A 114 -2.82 3.20 -4.02
C LEU A 114 -1.48 3.65 -3.41
N TRP A 115 -0.44 3.79 -4.23
CA TRP A 115 0.84 4.35 -3.80
C TRP A 115 0.67 5.78 -3.24
N ASN A 116 -0.05 6.66 -3.96
CA ASN A 116 -0.28 8.03 -3.51
C ASN A 116 -1.08 8.10 -2.20
N VAL A 117 -2.03 7.18 -1.99
CA VAL A 117 -2.70 7.03 -0.69
C VAL A 117 -1.70 6.69 0.40
N MET A 118 -0.81 5.73 0.16
CA MET A 118 0.21 5.37 1.15
C MET A 118 1.18 6.52 1.45
N VAL A 119 1.57 7.29 0.43
CA VAL A 119 2.41 8.49 0.60
C VAL A 119 1.69 9.54 1.43
N HIS A 120 0.41 9.81 1.14
CA HIS A 120 -0.43 10.73 1.89
C HIS A 120 -0.51 10.35 3.37
N LEU A 121 -0.58 9.05 3.66
CA LEU A 121 -0.60 8.50 5.02
C LEU A 121 0.79 8.40 5.68
N GLN A 122 1.86 8.74 4.95
CA GLN A 122 3.26 8.66 5.41
C GLN A 122 3.67 7.26 5.88
N ILE A 123 3.13 6.21 5.27
CA ILE A 123 3.43 4.80 5.61
C ILE A 123 4.41 4.12 4.64
N VAL A 124 4.95 4.89 3.69
CA VAL A 124 5.92 4.43 2.67
C VAL A 124 7.08 5.43 2.57
N SER A 125 7.83 5.58 3.67
CA SER A 125 9.13 6.25 3.66
C SER A 125 10.25 5.20 3.62
N PRO A 126 11.36 5.43 2.88
CA PRO A 126 12.47 4.47 2.86
C PRO A 126 13.12 4.35 4.24
N SER A 127 13.17 5.43 5.00
CA SER A 127 13.67 5.47 6.39
C SER A 127 12.69 4.90 7.42
N LEU A 128 11.51 4.42 6.99
CA LEU A 128 10.49 3.95 7.92
C LEU A 128 10.83 2.56 8.42
N GLU A 129 11.09 2.48 9.71
CA GLU A 129 11.41 1.24 10.40
C GLU A 129 10.14 0.48 10.83
N ASP A 130 10.25 -0.84 10.89
CA ASP A 130 9.27 -1.71 11.53
C ASP A 130 9.51 -1.84 13.05
N GLU A 131 8.79 -2.74 13.69
CA GLU A 131 8.90 -3.02 15.14
C GLU A 131 10.26 -3.61 15.55
N GLU A 132 11.06 -4.09 14.58
CA GLU A 132 12.41 -4.60 14.80
C GLU A 132 13.48 -3.53 14.53
N HIS A 133 13.08 -2.27 14.34
CA HIS A 133 13.97 -1.15 14.03
C HIS A 133 14.71 -1.30 12.69
N HIS A 134 14.11 -2.04 11.74
CA HIS A 134 14.68 -2.25 10.42
C HIS A 134 13.78 -1.66 9.34
N ASN A 135 14.41 -1.02 8.35
CA ASN A 135 13.72 -0.46 7.20
C ASN A 135 13.74 -1.40 5.99
N ALA A 136 13.10 -0.97 4.89
CA ALA A 136 13.01 -1.76 3.67
C ALA A 136 14.38 -2.09 3.03
N VAL A 137 15.31 -1.13 3.06
CA VAL A 137 16.66 -1.29 2.48
C VAL A 137 17.45 -2.32 3.28
N TYR A 138 17.38 -2.29 4.61
CA TYR A 138 17.96 -3.32 5.47
C TYR A 138 17.53 -4.73 5.03
N TYR A 139 16.23 -4.98 4.96
CA TYR A 139 15.73 -6.30 4.58
C TYR A 139 16.09 -6.68 3.14
N ALA A 140 16.07 -5.72 2.21
CA ALA A 140 16.49 -5.98 0.83
C ALA A 140 17.96 -6.45 0.76
N VAL A 141 18.87 -5.77 1.45
CA VAL A 141 20.29 -6.16 1.54
C VAL A 141 20.43 -7.53 2.21
N ARG A 142 19.78 -7.75 3.36
CA ARG A 142 19.91 -8.99 4.14
C ARG A 142 19.26 -10.21 3.48
N SER A 143 18.26 -10.00 2.62
CA SER A 143 17.60 -11.07 1.86
C SER A 143 18.50 -11.70 0.79
N ASN A 144 19.60 -11.05 0.41
CA ASN A 144 20.44 -11.39 -0.74
C ASN A 144 19.66 -11.49 -2.07
N ASN A 145 18.48 -10.85 -2.14
CA ASN A 145 17.71 -10.73 -3.38
C ASN A 145 18.03 -9.39 -4.05
N VAL A 146 18.94 -9.43 -5.01
CA VAL A 146 19.36 -8.25 -5.78
C VAL A 146 18.18 -7.57 -6.48
N GLN A 147 17.15 -8.33 -6.89
CA GLN A 147 15.97 -7.77 -7.54
C GLN A 147 15.20 -6.82 -6.61
N LEU A 148 15.08 -7.14 -5.32
CA LEU A 148 14.40 -6.25 -4.36
C LEU A 148 15.14 -4.93 -4.20
N LEU A 149 16.46 -5.00 -4.06
CA LEU A 149 17.29 -3.80 -3.92
C LEU A 149 17.25 -2.96 -5.21
N ASP A 150 17.30 -3.61 -6.37
CA ASP A 150 17.20 -2.96 -7.67
C ASP A 150 15.87 -2.20 -7.84
N ILE A 151 14.74 -2.84 -7.49
CA ILE A 151 13.41 -2.20 -7.51
C ILE A 151 13.37 -1.01 -6.55
N LEU A 152 13.85 -1.16 -5.32
CA LEU A 152 13.86 -0.07 -4.32
C LEU A 152 14.67 1.14 -4.81
N ILE A 153 15.81 0.93 -5.47
CA ILE A 153 16.70 2.02 -5.88
C ILE A 153 16.20 2.67 -7.17
N HIS A 154 15.91 1.86 -8.20
CA HIS A 154 15.73 2.36 -9.56
C HIS A 154 14.26 2.56 -9.95
N LYS A 155 13.31 1.91 -9.27
CA LYS A 155 11.88 2.03 -9.56
C LYS A 155 11.12 2.84 -8.52
N TRP A 156 11.80 3.42 -7.54
CA TRP A 156 11.15 4.24 -6.52
C TRP A 156 10.32 5.35 -7.18
N PRO A 157 9.01 5.46 -6.91
CA PRO A 157 8.18 6.47 -7.54
C PRO A 157 8.67 7.89 -7.27
N GLY A 158 8.91 8.66 -8.33
CA GLY A 158 9.46 10.02 -8.25
C GLY A 158 10.99 10.11 -8.26
N ASP A 159 11.70 9.02 -8.57
CA ASP A 159 13.16 8.98 -8.70
C ASP A 159 13.88 9.54 -7.46
N ARG A 160 13.46 9.08 -6.28
CA ARG A 160 13.93 9.63 -4.99
C ARG A 160 15.45 9.56 -4.86
N PHE A 161 16.03 8.39 -5.11
CA PHE A 161 17.46 8.16 -4.91
C PHE A 161 18.32 8.69 -6.07
N GLY A 162 17.76 8.85 -7.27
CA GLY A 162 18.44 9.58 -8.35
C GLY A 162 18.71 11.04 -7.96
N ASN A 163 17.78 11.64 -7.23
CA ASN A 163 17.86 13.01 -6.73
C ASN A 163 18.53 13.15 -5.35
N ASN A 164 18.65 12.06 -4.58
CA ASN A 164 19.19 12.06 -3.23
C ASN A 164 20.15 10.89 -2.98
N LYS A 165 21.35 10.98 -3.57
CA LYS A 165 22.37 9.93 -3.48
C LYS A 165 22.94 9.77 -2.07
N GLU A 166 23.08 10.87 -1.34
CA GLU A 166 23.58 10.85 0.05
C GLU A 166 22.65 10.03 0.96
N GLU A 167 21.33 10.23 0.85
CA GLU A 167 20.35 9.41 1.59
C GLU A 167 20.48 7.93 1.24
N LEU A 168 20.69 7.58 -0.04
CA LEU A 168 20.89 6.18 -0.44
C LEU A 168 22.17 5.59 0.19
N GLU A 169 23.28 6.31 0.13
CA GLU A 169 24.58 5.88 0.68
C GLU A 169 24.50 5.65 2.19
N GLU A 170 23.89 6.58 2.93
CA GLU A 170 23.67 6.45 4.38
C GLU A 170 22.83 5.22 4.72
N MET A 171 21.74 5.00 3.99
CA MET A 171 20.87 3.84 4.20
C MET A 171 21.56 2.51 3.89
N LEU A 172 22.35 2.47 2.81
CA LEU A 172 23.12 1.28 2.46
C LEU A 172 24.20 0.99 3.51
N SER A 173 24.96 1.99 3.96
CA SER A 173 25.98 1.81 5.01
C SER A 173 25.36 1.27 6.29
N SER A 174 24.26 1.89 6.73
CA SER A 174 23.53 1.48 7.93
C SER A 174 22.99 0.05 7.84
N ALA A 175 22.62 -0.41 6.64
CA ALA A 175 22.14 -1.77 6.39
C ALA A 175 23.23 -2.85 6.42
N TYR A 176 24.51 -2.47 6.24
CA TYR A 176 25.65 -3.38 6.35
C TYR A 176 26.24 -3.45 7.75
N GLU A 177 26.12 -2.38 8.54
CA GLU A 177 26.69 -2.27 9.88
C GLU A 177 25.82 -2.93 10.97
N ASN A 178 24.52 -3.11 10.72
CA ASN A 178 23.54 -3.72 11.61
C ASN A 178 23.02 -5.07 11.08
#